data_AF-A0A149PD69-F1
#
_entry.id   AF-A0A149PD69-F1
#
_cell.length_a   1.000
_cell.length_b   1.000
_cell.length_c   1.000
_cell.angle_alpha   90.00
_cell.angle_beta   90.00
_cell.angle_gamma   90.00
#
_symmetry.space_group_name_H-M   'P 1'
#
loop_
_entity.id
_entity.type
_entity.pdbx_description
1 polymer ?
#
loop_
_entity_poly.entity_id
_entity_poly.type
_entity_poly.pdbx_seq_one_letter_code
_entity_poly.pdbx_strand_id
1 'polypeptide(L)'
;MCNVYVNADPILYESRTRALRIHGVVTTVRLENLFWDVLREIASRENMTTSQFVAKLHDELVALRAEEPLNFASFLRVCCLRYLSMAAARDEAAGDVPRNAPFQPRVVKTAV
;
A
#
# COMPACT_ATOMS: atom_id res chain seq x y z
N MET A 1 -7.54 6.46 25.86
CA MET A 1 -6.84 6.30 24.56
C MET A 1 -6.83 4.81 24.25
N CYS A 2 -7.62 4.38 23.27
CA CYS A 2 -8.05 2.98 23.14
C CYS A 2 -6.91 2.04 22.72
N ASN A 3 -6.93 0.81 23.24
CA ASN A 3 -6.08 -0.34 22.86
C ASN A 3 -5.95 -0.53 21.34
N VAL A 4 -6.93 -0.07 20.57
CA VAL A 4 -6.96 -0.12 19.09
C VAL A 4 -5.78 0.62 18.44
N TYR A 5 -5.30 1.73 19.03
CA TYR A 5 -4.23 2.55 18.42
C TYR A 5 -2.84 2.26 18.98
N VAL A 6 -2.76 1.76 20.22
CA VAL A 6 -1.48 1.58 20.93
C VAL A 6 -0.96 0.15 20.81
N ASN A 7 -1.84 -0.84 20.62
CA ASN A 7 -1.45 -2.25 20.48
C ASN A 7 -1.26 -2.69 19.02
N ALA A 8 -0.97 -1.76 18.11
CA ALA A 8 -0.56 -2.13 16.76
C ALA A 8 0.73 -2.95 16.84
N ASP A 9 0.79 -4.08 16.15
CA ASP A 9 2.02 -4.87 16.07
C ASP A 9 3.16 -3.96 15.55
N PRO A 10 4.27 -3.81 16.31
CA PRO A 10 5.38 -2.95 15.93
C PRO A 10 5.90 -3.17 14.53
N ILE A 11 5.80 -4.42 14.02
CA ILE A 11 6.23 -4.73 12.67
C ILE A 11 5.48 -3.91 11.62
N LEU A 12 4.23 -3.50 11.86
CA LEU A 12 3.39 -2.83 10.87
C LEU A 12 3.86 -1.42 10.55
N TYR A 13 4.35 -0.68 11.55
CA TYR A 13 4.85 0.69 11.39
C TYR A 13 6.38 0.77 11.26
N GLU A 14 7.10 -0.37 11.31
CA GLU A 14 8.49 -0.43 10.91
C GLU A 14 8.67 -0.05 9.44
N SER A 15 9.62 0.85 9.17
CA SER A 15 9.99 1.26 7.81
C SER A 15 10.90 0.23 7.13
N ARG A 16 10.53 -0.21 5.94
CA ARG A 16 11.38 -1.00 5.03
C ARG A 16 11.65 -0.25 3.74
N THR A 17 12.91 -0.26 3.33
CA THR A 17 13.36 0.27 2.04
C THR A 17 13.40 -0.86 1.02
N ARG A 18 12.82 -0.63 -0.17
CA ARG A 18 12.88 -1.56 -1.30
C ARG A 18 13.36 -0.82 -2.54
N ALA A 19 14.21 -1.49 -3.30
CA ALA A 19 14.63 -1.04 -4.63
C ALA A 19 13.58 -1.50 -5.65
N LEU A 20 13.02 -0.56 -6.41
CA LEU A 20 12.07 -0.81 -7.47
C LEU A 20 12.68 -0.40 -8.79
N ARG A 21 12.45 -1.18 -9.86
CA ARG A 21 12.87 -0.79 -11.20
C ARG A 21 11.70 -0.12 -11.90
N ILE A 22 11.88 1.14 -12.26
CA ILE A 22 10.93 1.96 -13.01
C ILE A 22 11.68 2.46 -14.24
N HIS A 23 11.24 2.08 -15.45
CA HIS A 23 11.93 2.41 -16.72
C HIS A 23 13.43 2.10 -16.76
N GLY A 24 13.85 1.02 -16.09
CA GLY A 24 15.26 0.62 -16.00
C GLY A 24 16.08 1.40 -14.96
N VAL A 25 15.52 2.46 -14.37
CA VAL A 25 16.12 3.19 -13.24
C VAL A 25 15.74 2.49 -11.94
N VAL A 26 16.74 2.31 -11.06
CA VAL A 26 16.51 1.77 -9.71
C VAL A 26 16.09 2.90 -8.79
N THR A 27 14.81 2.93 -8.45
CA THR A 27 14.21 3.89 -7.52
C THR A 27 14.09 3.25 -6.14
N THR A 28 14.76 3.82 -5.15
CA THR A 28 14.67 3.35 -3.76
C THR A 28 13.49 4.02 -3.06
N VAL A 29 12.57 3.21 -2.53
CA VAL A 29 11.38 3.71 -1.82
C VAL A 29 11.37 3.15 -0.41
N ARG A 30 11.12 4.02 0.58
CA ARG A 30 10.99 3.65 2.01
C ARG A 30 9.55 3.85 2.46
N LEU A 31 8.90 2.76 2.88
CA LEU A 31 7.54 2.74 3.41
C LEU A 31 7.45 1.82 4.62
N GLU A 32 6.45 2.04 5.46
CA GLU A 32 6.08 1.16 6.55
C GLU A 32 5.54 -0.18 6.01
N ASN A 33 5.72 -1.27 6.75
CA ASN A 33 5.31 -2.60 6.28
C ASN A 33 3.83 -2.70 5.94
N LEU A 34 2.97 -2.01 6.69
CA LEU A 34 1.54 -1.96 6.39
C LEU A 34 1.27 -1.44 4.97
N PHE A 35 1.97 -0.39 4.53
CA PHE A 35 1.80 0.12 3.16
C PHE A 35 2.33 -0.86 2.12
N TRP A 36 3.42 -1.58 2.40
CA TRP A 36 3.90 -2.62 1.49
C TRP A 36 2.90 -3.78 1.33
N ASP A 37 2.23 -4.16 2.42
CA ASP A 37 1.22 -5.20 2.39
C ASP A 37 -0.04 -4.77 1.62
N VAL A 38 -0.51 -3.53 1.83
CA VAL A 38 -1.63 -2.96 1.06
C VAL A 38 -1.28 -2.85 -0.42
N LEU A 39 -0.07 -2.38 -0.78
CA LEU A 39 0.39 -2.35 -2.17
C LEU A 39 0.43 -3.75 -2.80
N ARG A 40 0.82 -4.77 -2.03
CA ARG A 40 0.80 -6.17 -2.49
C ARG A 40 -0.62 -6.67 -2.71
N GLU A 41 -1.54 -6.34 -1.82
CA GLU A 41 -2.96 -6.70 -1.97
C GLU A 41 -3.56 -6.10 -3.25
N ILE A 42 -3.37 -4.79 -3.47
CA ILE A 42 -3.88 -4.10 -4.66
C ILE A 42 -3.29 -4.72 -5.92
N ALA A 43 -1.96 -4.90 -5.95
CA ALA A 43 -1.28 -5.51 -7.09
C ALA A 43 -1.82 -6.92 -7.39
N SER A 44 -2.07 -7.72 -6.35
CA SER A 44 -2.66 -9.05 -6.50
C SER A 44 -4.07 -9.01 -7.09
N ARG A 45 -4.89 -8.01 -6.75
CA ARG A 45 -6.24 -7.84 -7.33
C ARG A 45 -6.18 -7.46 -8.81
N GLU A 46 -5.13 -6.76 -9.23
CA GLU A 46 -4.87 -6.41 -10.63
C GLU A 46 -4.06 -7.48 -11.41
N ASN A 47 -3.77 -8.64 -10.79
CA ASN A 47 -2.91 -9.69 -11.37
C ASN A 47 -1.51 -9.19 -11.75
N MET A 48 -0.95 -8.28 -10.94
CA MET A 48 0.39 -7.72 -11.10
C MET A 48 1.26 -8.03 -9.88
N THR A 49 2.58 -8.05 -10.08
CA THR A 49 3.52 -7.97 -8.95
C THR A 49 3.50 -6.58 -8.32
N THR A 50 3.86 -6.45 -7.04
CA THR A 50 3.97 -5.14 -6.37
C THR A 50 4.86 -4.17 -7.15
N SER A 51 5.98 -4.65 -7.71
CA SER A 51 6.89 -3.82 -8.50
C SER A 51 6.26 -3.32 -9.80
N GLN A 52 5.53 -4.18 -10.53
CA GLN A 52 4.81 -3.79 -11.74
C GLN A 52 3.71 -2.77 -11.43
N PHE A 53 2.93 -2.99 -10.37
CA PHE A 53 1.87 -2.08 -9.96
C PHE A 53 2.43 -0.70 -9.58
N VAL A 54 3.53 -0.66 -8.80
CA VAL A 54 4.16 0.61 -8.42
C VAL A 54 4.76 1.33 -9.63
N ALA A 55 5.36 0.61 -10.59
CA ALA A 55 5.84 1.21 -11.83
C ALA A 55 4.68 1.79 -12.66
N LYS A 56 3.58 1.05 -12.82
CA LYS A 56 2.38 1.54 -13.51
C LYS A 56 1.81 2.82 -12.86
N LEU A 57 1.72 2.84 -11.52
CA LEU A 57 1.30 4.04 -10.78
C LEU A 57 2.22 5.23 -11.00
N HIS A 58 3.53 4.99 -11.10
CA HIS A 58 4.49 6.04 -11.44
C HIS A 58 4.20 6.62 -12.82
N ASP A 59 3.98 5.77 -13.81
CA ASP A 59 3.74 6.15 -15.20
C ASP A 59 2.46 6.97 -15.35
N GLU A 60 1.39 6.51 -14.72
CA GLU A 60 0.11 7.24 -14.69
C GLU A 60 0.25 8.61 -14.01
N LEU A 61 1.03 8.70 -12.93
CA LEU A 61 1.26 9.94 -12.22
C LEU A 61 2.05 10.96 -13.07
N VAL A 62 3.11 10.50 -13.75
CA VAL A 62 3.89 11.33 -14.68
C VAL A 62 3.02 11.81 -15.85
N ALA A 63 2.22 10.91 -16.43
CA ALA A 63 1.31 11.26 -17.53
C ALA A 63 0.27 12.32 -17.13
N LEU A 64 -0.22 12.27 -15.88
CA LEU A 64 -1.21 13.22 -15.37
C LEU A 64 -0.61 14.57 -14.95
N ARG A 65 0.61 14.59 -14.42
CA ARG A 65 1.26 15.80 -13.87
C ARG A 65 2.22 16.48 -14.84
N ALA A 66 2.57 15.82 -15.95
CA ALA A 66 3.60 16.22 -16.91
C ALA A 66 5.00 16.46 -16.29
N GLU A 67 5.22 16.01 -15.05
CA GLU A 67 6.44 16.21 -14.28
C GLU A 67 6.72 14.98 -13.38
N GLU A 68 7.99 14.77 -13.04
CA GLU A 68 8.41 13.70 -12.14
C GLU A 68 7.88 13.91 -10.70
N PRO A 69 7.43 12.87 -9.99
CA PRO A 69 6.85 13.04 -8.67
C PRO A 69 7.91 13.39 -7.62
N LEU A 70 7.87 14.64 -7.12
CA LEU A 70 8.75 15.11 -6.03
C LEU A 70 8.68 14.25 -4.76
N ASN A 71 7.54 13.60 -4.49
CA ASN A 71 7.30 12.83 -3.26
C ASN A 71 6.57 11.49 -3.54
N PHE A 72 7.17 10.62 -4.36
CA PHE A 72 6.56 9.35 -4.76
C PHE A 72 6.18 8.43 -3.56
N ALA A 73 7.00 8.40 -2.51
CA ALA A 73 6.67 7.62 -1.31
C ALA A 73 5.39 8.13 -0.60
N SER A 74 5.21 9.44 -0.51
CA SER A 74 4.00 10.04 0.08
C SER A 74 2.77 9.75 -0.79
N PHE A 75 2.92 9.80 -2.10
CA PHE A 75 1.87 9.41 -3.03
C PHE A 75 1.42 7.95 -2.82
N LEU A 76 2.36 7.01 -2.69
CA LEU A 76 2.03 5.60 -2.45
C LEU A 76 1.26 5.39 -1.14
N ARG A 77 1.62 6.10 -0.07
CA ARG A 77 0.87 6.07 1.21
C ARG A 77 -0.57 6.57 1.03
N VAL A 78 -0.75 7.69 0.32
CA VAL A 78 -2.08 8.25 0.01
C VAL A 78 -2.90 7.28 -0.85
N CYS A 79 -2.29 6.64 -1.85
CA CYS A 79 -2.93 5.61 -2.67
C CYS A 79 -3.47 4.46 -1.81
N CYS A 80 -2.68 3.94 -0.87
CA CYS A 80 -3.12 2.87 0.03
C CYS A 80 -4.30 3.30 0.90
N LEU A 81 -4.25 4.50 1.48
CA LEU A 81 -5.33 5.01 2.33
C LEU A 81 -6.63 5.21 1.54
N ARG A 82 -6.54 5.76 0.31
CA ARG A 82 -7.70 5.91 -0.58
C ARG A 82 -8.31 4.56 -0.93
N TYR A 83 -7.48 3.58 -1.26
CA TYR A 83 -7.93 2.21 -1.55
C TYR A 83 -8.71 1.60 -0.38
N LEU A 84 -8.16 1.65 0.84
CA LEU A 84 -8.82 1.10 2.03
C LEU A 84 -10.13 1.84 2.36
N SER A 85 -10.17 3.17 2.21
CA SER A 85 -11.39 3.96 2.41
C SER A 85 -12.49 3.59 1.41
N MET A 86 -12.14 3.37 0.14
CA MET A 86 -13.09 2.91 -0.88
C MET A 86 -13.59 1.48 -0.63
N ALA A 87 -12.75 0.61 -0.06
CA ALA A 87 -13.14 -0.75 0.31
C ALA A 87 -14.14 -0.71 1.48
N ALA A 88 -13.83 0.03 2.54
CA ALA A 88 -14.72 0.19 3.70
C ALA A 88 -16.10 0.76 3.31
N ALA A 89 -16.13 1.78 2.45
CA ALA A 89 -17.39 2.35 1.97
C ALA A 89 -18.23 1.35 1.15
N ARG A 90 -17.58 0.43 0.43
CA ARG A 90 -18.26 -0.63 -0.32
C ARG A 90 -18.89 -1.66 0.62
N ASP A 91 -18.17 -2.05 1.66
CA ASP A 91 -18.65 -3.02 2.66
C ASP A 91 -19.85 -2.44 3.45
N GLU A 92 -19.80 -1.16 3.82
CA GLU A 92 -20.93 -0.45 4.44
C GLU A 92 -22.18 -0.42 3.53
N ALA A 93 -22.00 -0.15 2.24
CA ALA A 93 -23.10 -0.12 1.27
C ALA A 93 -23.69 -1.51 0.96
N ALA A 94 -22.89 -2.57 1.08
CA ALA A 94 -23.33 -3.95 0.88
C ALA A 94 -24.14 -4.52 2.06
N GLY A 95 -24.28 -3.76 3.16
CA GLY A 95 -24.98 -4.20 4.38
C GLY A 95 -24.23 -5.29 5.17
N ASP A 96 -23.05 -5.69 4.70
CA ASP A 96 -22.17 -6.64 5.37
C ASP A 96 -21.24 -5.82 6.27
N VAL A 97 -21.74 -5.42 7.44
CA VAL A 97 -20.94 -4.67 8.42
C VAL A 97 -20.06 -5.65 9.20
N PRO A 98 -18.74 -5.72 8.99
CA PRO A 98 -17.89 -6.35 9.98
C PRO A 98 -17.80 -5.32 11.11
N ARG A 99 -18.60 -5.51 12.16
CA ARG A 99 -18.38 -4.81 13.43
C ARG A 99 -16.97 -5.17 13.90
N ASN A 100 -16.02 -4.28 13.63
CA ASN A 100 -14.72 -4.27 14.28
C ASN A 100 -13.78 -5.46 13.93
N ALA A 101 -13.83 -5.99 12.70
CA ALA A 101 -12.80 -6.94 12.28
C ALA A 101 -11.48 -6.17 12.05
N PRO A 102 -10.41 -6.39 12.84
CA PRO A 102 -9.14 -5.75 12.58
C PRO A 102 -8.66 -6.16 11.17
N PHE A 103 -8.17 -5.19 10.40
CA PHE A 103 -7.41 -5.48 9.18
C PHE A 103 -6.32 -6.49 9.55
N GLN A 104 -6.37 -7.68 8.93
CA GLN A 104 -5.43 -8.76 9.18
C GLN A 104 -4.39 -8.77 8.04
N PRO A 105 -3.25 -8.09 8.20
CA PRO A 105 -2.18 -8.16 7.23
C PRO A 105 -1.71 -9.61 7.11
N ARG A 106 -1.73 -10.17 5.89
CA ARG A 106 -1.08 -11.45 5.62
C ARG A 106 0.44 -11.22 5.68
N VAL A 107 1.03 -11.49 6.83
CA VAL A 107 2.49 -11.55 6.99
C VAL A 107 3.00 -12.70 6.13
N VAL A 108 3.53 -12.37 4.95
CA VAL A 108 4.21 -13.35 4.09
C VAL A 108 5.54 -13.67 4.77
N LYS A 109 5.58 -14.79 5.49
CA LYS A 109 6.83 -15.31 6.04
C LYS A 109 7.84 -15.45 4.90
N THR A 110 8.94 -14.72 4.98
CA THR A 110 10.08 -14.92 4.08
C THR A 110 10.60 -16.33 4.33
N ALA A 111 10.44 -17.23 3.36
CA ALA A 111 11.15 -18.50 3.37
C ALA A 111 12.64 -18.19 3.16
N VAL A 112 13.46 -18.62 4.12
CA VAL A 112 14.92 -18.62 4.05
C VAL A 112 15.37 -19.70 3.07
#